data_AF-A0A416TC66-F1
#
_entry.id   AF-A0A416TC66-F1
#
_cell.length_a   1.000
_cell.length_b   1.000
_cell.length_c   1.000
_cell.angle_alpha   90.00
_cell.angle_beta   90.00
_cell.angle_gamma   90.00
#
_symmetry.space_group_name_H-M   'P 1'
#
loop_
_entity.id
_entity.type
_entity.pdbx_description
1 polymer ?
#
loop_
_entity_poly.entity_id
_entity_poly.type
_entity_poly.pdbx_seq_one_letter_code
_entity_poly.pdbx_strand_id
1 'polypeptide(L)'
;MGYDIEKEKREAIEAGQRALSSLRTAKENLNSAKNWGLVDMFGGGFFSTMLKHSKMDQARQNMEQAKYDLRNFSRELNDVNVACNLNINTGDFLSFADYFFDGFVVDWMVQDRINNARHQVEEAIRRTEYIINQLQHM
;
A
#
# COMPACT_ATOMS: atom_id res chain seq x y z
N MET A 1 25.80 -18.17 -12.59
CA MET A 1 25.30 -17.71 -11.29
C MET A 1 23.92 -18.33 -11.13
N GLY A 2 23.77 -19.30 -10.22
CA GLY A 2 22.46 -19.91 -9.98
C GLY A 2 21.62 -18.95 -9.14
N TYR A 3 20.39 -18.70 -9.55
CA TYR A 3 19.43 -17.99 -8.70
C TYR A 3 19.21 -18.83 -7.43
N ASP A 4 19.46 -18.22 -6.27
CA ASP A 4 19.12 -18.84 -4.99
C ASP A 4 17.63 -18.59 -4.72
N ILE A 5 16.80 -19.48 -5.24
CA ILE A 5 15.35 -19.41 -5.16
C ILE A 5 14.85 -19.19 -3.73
N GLU A 6 15.49 -19.83 -2.75
CA GLU A 6 15.14 -19.71 -1.34
C GLU A 6 15.49 -18.34 -0.76
N LYS A 7 16.53 -17.70 -1.29
CA LYS A 7 16.88 -16.31 -0.97
C LYS A 7 15.86 -15.34 -1.57
N GLU A 8 15.60 -15.45 -2.88
CA GLU A 8 14.68 -14.56 -3.60
C GLU A 8 13.26 -14.62 -3.01
N LYS A 9 12.77 -15.84 -2.69
CA LYS A 9 11.47 -16.03 -2.04
C LYS A 9 11.41 -15.34 -0.67
N ARG A 10 12.49 -15.41 0.11
CA ARG A 10 12.56 -14.77 1.43
C ARG A 10 12.56 -13.25 1.32
N GLU A 11 13.33 -12.71 0.38
CA GLU A 11 13.38 -11.27 0.09
C GLU A 11 11.99 -10.75 -0.34
N ALA A 12 11.28 -11.51 -1.19
CA ALA A 12 9.90 -11.20 -1.57
C ALA A 12 8.93 -11.24 -0.38
N ILE A 13 9.01 -12.25 0.50
CA ILE A 13 8.17 -12.33 1.71
C ILE A 13 8.45 -11.15 2.66
N GLU A 14 9.73 -10.83 2.91
CA GLU A 14 10.12 -9.71 3.77
C GLU A 14 9.68 -8.36 3.18
N ALA A 15 9.84 -8.16 1.86
CA ALA A 15 9.33 -6.98 1.17
C ALA A 15 7.80 -6.89 1.24
N GLY A 16 7.09 -8.01 1.07
CA GLY A 16 5.64 -8.06 1.21
C GLY A 16 5.16 -7.72 2.61
N GLN A 17 5.81 -8.24 3.65
CA GLN A 17 5.47 -7.94 5.05
C GLN A 17 5.68 -6.45 5.38
N ARG A 18 6.76 -5.85 4.88
CA ARG A 18 7.00 -4.39 5.00
C ARG A 18 5.89 -3.60 4.29
N ALA A 19 5.57 -3.95 3.05
CA ALA A 19 4.50 -3.33 2.29
C ALA A 19 3.15 -3.42 3.00
N LEU A 20 2.83 -4.60 3.57
CA LEU A 20 1.61 -4.83 4.33
C LEU A 20 1.53 -3.96 5.58
N SER A 21 2.63 -3.82 6.31
CA SER A 21 2.72 -2.94 7.48
C SER A 21 2.45 -1.49 7.09
N SER A 22 3.14 -0.98 6.07
CA SER A 22 2.98 0.40 5.60
C SER A 22 1.58 0.69 5.07
N LEU A 23 0.97 -0.26 4.36
CA LEU A 23 -0.43 -0.16 3.91
C LEU A 23 -1.42 -0.10 5.08
N ARG A 24 -1.23 -0.92 6.12
CA ARG A 24 -2.08 -0.89 7.32
C ARG A 24 -1.96 0.46 8.04
N THR A 25 -0.75 0.98 8.18
CA THR A 25 -0.52 2.32 8.74
C THR A 25 -1.16 3.42 7.89
N ALA A 26 -1.09 3.31 6.55
CA ALA A 26 -1.78 4.25 5.65
C ALA A 26 -3.31 4.20 5.85
N LYS A 27 -3.90 2.99 5.95
CA LYS A 27 -5.33 2.80 6.23
C LYS A 27 -5.76 3.46 7.54
N GLU A 28 -5.00 3.27 8.62
CA GLU A 28 -5.30 3.86 9.93
C GLU A 28 -5.26 5.40 9.91
N ASN A 29 -4.29 5.98 9.21
CA ASN A 29 -4.18 7.42 9.07
C ASN A 29 -5.29 8.01 8.19
N LEU A 30 -5.66 7.34 7.09
CA LEU A 30 -6.82 7.72 6.27
C LEU A 30 -8.14 7.64 7.06
N ASN A 31 -8.31 6.63 7.91
CA ASN A 31 -9.46 6.51 8.81
C ASN A 31 -9.54 7.70 9.78
N SER A 32 -8.40 8.04 10.37
CA SER A 32 -8.27 9.16 11.29
C SER A 32 -8.61 10.49 10.59
N ALA A 33 -8.11 10.69 9.38
CA ALA A 33 -8.35 11.91 8.63
C ALA A 33 -9.82 12.08 8.20
N LYS A 34 -10.51 10.97 7.83
CA LYS A 34 -11.96 10.99 7.59
C LYS A 34 -12.76 11.41 8.83
N ASN A 35 -12.42 10.84 9.99
CA ASN A 35 -13.14 11.14 11.22
C ASN A 35 -12.96 12.62 11.60
N TRP A 36 -11.78 13.21 11.41
CA TRP A 36 -11.58 14.65 11.60
C TRP A 36 -12.40 15.52 10.64
N GLY A 37 -12.59 15.09 9.38
CA GLY A 37 -13.46 15.79 8.42
C GLY A 37 -14.94 15.81 8.81
N LEU A 38 -15.39 14.86 9.65
CA LEU A 38 -16.77 14.80 10.16
C LEU A 38 -16.94 15.60 11.47
N VAL A 39 -15.86 15.81 12.23
CA VAL A 39 -15.87 16.59 13.47
C VAL A 39 -16.10 18.09 13.20
N ASP A 40 -15.86 18.56 11.96
CA ASP A 40 -16.10 19.95 11.50
C ASP A 40 -17.59 20.38 11.57
N MET A 41 -18.56 19.48 11.72
CA MET A 41 -19.99 19.82 11.70
C MET A 41 -20.67 19.97 13.07
N PHE A 42 -20.00 19.67 14.19
CA PHE A 42 -20.68 19.59 15.51
C PHE A 42 -20.32 20.65 16.55
N GLY A 43 -19.43 21.60 16.26
CA GLY A 43 -19.12 22.66 17.23
C GLY A 43 -18.22 23.73 16.64
N GLY A 44 -18.83 24.85 16.23
CA GLY A 44 -18.11 25.97 15.64
C GLY A 44 -16.99 26.50 16.54
N GLY A 45 -15.88 26.89 15.92
CA GLY A 45 -14.87 27.76 16.54
C GLY A 45 -13.42 27.32 16.36
N PHE A 46 -12.73 27.96 15.41
CA PHE A 46 -11.32 28.33 15.45
C PHE A 46 -10.18 27.28 15.51
N PHE A 47 -10.42 25.98 15.72
CA PHE A 47 -9.32 24.99 15.79
C PHE A 47 -9.05 24.15 14.51
N SER A 48 -9.87 24.24 13.47
CA SER A 48 -9.89 23.22 12.42
C SER A 48 -8.89 23.37 11.27
N THR A 49 -8.29 24.53 11.02
CA THR A 49 -7.46 24.72 9.81
C THR A 49 -6.02 24.19 9.94
N MET A 50 -5.36 24.34 11.10
CA MET A 50 -3.95 23.92 11.27
C MET A 50 -3.77 22.43 11.63
N LEU A 51 -4.67 21.87 12.46
CA LEU A 51 -4.60 20.45 12.83
C LEU A 51 -5.03 19.52 11.68
N LYS A 52 -5.87 20.00 10.76
CA LYS A 52 -6.33 19.28 9.56
C LYS A 52 -5.22 19.07 8.54
N HIS A 53 -4.33 20.05 8.37
CA HIS A 53 -3.19 19.92 7.47
C HIS A 53 -2.22 18.83 7.96
N SER A 54 -1.87 18.84 9.25
CA SER A 54 -0.93 17.86 9.81
C SER A 54 -1.40 16.40 9.66
N LYS A 55 -2.71 16.12 9.81
CA LYS A 55 -3.25 14.76 9.63
C LYS A 55 -3.33 14.33 8.17
N MET A 56 -3.62 15.26 7.26
CA MET A 56 -3.57 14.99 5.83
C MET A 56 -2.13 14.79 5.33
N ASP A 57 -1.19 15.59 5.81
CA ASP A 57 0.23 15.44 5.49
C ASP A 57 0.78 14.11 6.03
N GLN A 58 0.38 13.70 7.25
CA GLN A 58 0.69 12.37 7.78
C GLN A 58 0.10 11.26 6.90
N ALA A 59 -1.15 11.37 6.47
CA ALA A 59 -1.75 10.39 5.57
C ALA A 59 -1.01 10.33 4.23
N ARG A 60 -0.58 11.47 3.68
CA ARG A 60 0.20 11.58 2.44
C ARG A 60 1.55 10.88 2.58
N GLN A 61 2.31 11.18 3.64
CA GLN A 61 3.60 10.54 3.91
C GLN A 61 3.49 9.02 4.06
N ASN A 62 2.49 8.54 4.80
CA ASN A 62 2.29 7.10 4.96
C ASN A 62 1.86 6.42 3.67
N MET A 63 1.10 7.11 2.81
CA MET A 63 0.76 6.61 1.48
C MET A 63 1.99 6.56 0.56
N GLU A 64 2.86 7.56 0.60
CA GLU A 64 4.14 7.55 -0.14
C GLU A 64 5.02 6.38 0.30
N GLN A 65 5.11 6.14 1.61
CA GLN A 65 5.83 4.99 2.16
C GLN A 65 5.21 3.66 1.71
N ALA A 66 3.87 3.53 1.78
CA ALA A 66 3.18 2.34 1.30
C ALA A 66 3.39 2.10 -0.20
N LYS A 67 3.40 3.17 -1.02
CA LYS A 67 3.73 3.10 -2.45
C LYS A 67 5.15 2.60 -2.66
N TYR A 68 6.13 3.12 -1.92
CA TYR A 68 7.52 2.69 -2.04
C TYR A 68 7.70 1.22 -1.68
N ASP A 69 7.17 0.78 -0.54
CA ASP A 69 7.34 -0.58 -0.05
C ASP A 69 6.63 -1.61 -0.92
N LEU A 70 5.41 -1.31 -1.37
CA LEU A 70 4.70 -2.15 -2.32
C LEU A 70 5.41 -2.22 -3.68
N ARG A 71 6.03 -1.13 -4.13
CA ARG A 71 6.82 -1.15 -5.38
C ARG A 71 8.05 -2.03 -5.27
N ASN A 72 8.73 -1.99 -4.12
CA ASN A 72 9.82 -2.91 -3.85
C ASN A 72 9.32 -4.35 -3.81
N PHE A 73 8.21 -4.63 -3.12
CA PHE A 73 7.62 -5.97 -3.14
C PHE A 73 7.28 -6.45 -4.56
N SER A 74 6.71 -5.59 -5.41
CA SER A 74 6.42 -5.91 -6.82
C SER A 74 7.68 -6.32 -7.59
N ARG A 75 8.81 -5.62 -7.37
CA ARG A 75 10.10 -5.95 -7.99
C ARG A 75 10.63 -7.29 -7.54
N GLU A 76 10.73 -7.51 -6.22
CA GLU A 76 11.20 -8.79 -5.67
C GLU A 76 10.31 -9.94 -6.16
N LEU A 77 8.99 -9.75 -6.19
CA LEU A 77 8.05 -10.74 -6.68
C LEU A 77 8.25 -11.07 -8.17
N ASN A 78 8.59 -10.08 -8.99
CA ASN A 78 8.91 -10.28 -10.40
C ASN A 78 10.22 -11.08 -10.56
N ASP A 79 11.22 -10.84 -9.73
CA ASP A 79 12.48 -11.58 -9.76
C ASP A 79 12.27 -13.05 -9.37
N VAL A 80 11.45 -13.33 -8.35
CA VAL A 80 11.02 -14.71 -8.03
C VAL A 80 10.23 -15.33 -9.19
N ASN A 81 9.35 -14.57 -9.85
CA ASN A 81 8.57 -15.06 -10.99
C ASN A 81 9.48 -15.50 -12.16
N VAL A 82 10.50 -14.70 -12.49
CA VAL A 82 11.51 -15.03 -13.52
C VAL A 82 12.35 -16.23 -13.10
N ALA A 83 12.74 -16.31 -11.82
CA ALA A 83 13.62 -17.36 -11.32
C ALA A 83 12.93 -18.73 -11.20
N CYS A 84 11.63 -18.77 -10.86
CA CYS A 84 10.88 -20.00 -10.62
C CYS A 84 9.82 -20.34 -11.67
N ASN A 85 9.61 -19.50 -12.69
CA ASN A 85 8.48 -19.59 -13.61
C ASN A 85 7.17 -19.81 -12.84
N LEU A 86 6.94 -18.98 -11.81
CA LEU A 86 5.85 -19.16 -10.87
C LEU A 86 4.51 -19.08 -11.59
N ASN A 87 3.81 -20.21 -11.67
CA ASN A 87 2.44 -20.28 -12.16
C ASN A 87 1.41 -19.78 -11.12
N ILE A 88 1.85 -18.93 -10.19
CA ILE A 88 0.99 -18.19 -9.26
C ILE A 88 0.48 -16.97 -10.02
N ASN A 89 -0.73 -16.46 -9.71
CA ASN A 89 -1.28 -15.23 -10.29
C ASN A 89 -0.51 -13.95 -9.85
N THR A 90 0.82 -13.99 -9.86
CA THR A 90 1.71 -12.84 -9.66
C THR A 90 1.53 -11.81 -10.77
N GLY A 91 1.24 -12.23 -12.01
CA GLY A 91 0.96 -11.32 -13.13
C GLY A 91 -0.20 -10.35 -12.88
N ASP A 92 -1.28 -10.84 -12.26
CA ASP A 92 -2.43 -10.01 -11.87
C ASP A 92 -2.08 -9.03 -10.75
N PHE A 93 -1.18 -9.42 -9.85
CA PHE A 93 -0.68 -8.55 -8.79
C PHE A 93 0.27 -7.48 -9.32
N LEU A 94 1.21 -7.82 -10.20
CA LEU A 94 2.14 -6.87 -10.82
C LEU A 94 1.37 -5.79 -11.59
N SER A 95 0.39 -6.20 -12.40
CA SER A 95 -0.48 -5.27 -13.14
C SER A 95 -1.28 -4.36 -12.21
N PHE A 96 -1.76 -4.90 -11.09
CA PHE A 96 -2.43 -4.11 -10.05
C PHE A 96 -1.49 -3.12 -9.37
N ALA A 97 -0.28 -3.56 -9.02
CA ALA A 97 0.71 -2.74 -8.34
C ALA A 97 1.10 -1.54 -9.23
N ASP A 98 1.36 -1.77 -10.51
CA ASP A 98 1.67 -0.71 -11.49
C ASP A 98 0.53 0.31 -11.59
N TYR A 99 -0.71 -0.13 -11.78
CA TYR A 99 -1.89 0.75 -11.79
C TYR A 99 -2.04 1.54 -10.47
N PHE A 100 -1.84 0.86 -9.34
CA PHE A 100 -1.95 1.45 -8.02
C PHE A 100 -0.91 2.55 -7.80
N PHE A 101 0.33 2.37 -8.23
CA PHE A 101 1.40 3.36 -8.04
C PHE A 101 1.35 4.53 -9.02
N ASP A 102 1.06 4.27 -10.29
CA ASP A 102 1.20 5.26 -11.36
C ASP A 102 -0.02 6.18 -11.45
N GLY A 103 -1.22 5.60 -11.39
CA GLY A 103 -2.46 6.36 -11.49
C GLY A 103 -3.04 6.68 -10.12
N PHE A 104 -3.25 5.65 -9.31
CA PHE A 104 -4.14 5.77 -8.17
C PHE A 104 -3.55 6.58 -7.00
N VAL A 105 -2.36 6.22 -6.54
CA VAL A 105 -1.72 6.91 -5.40
C VAL A 105 -1.48 8.38 -5.74
N VAL A 106 -1.06 8.67 -6.98
CA VAL A 106 -0.80 10.04 -7.46
C VAL A 106 -2.11 10.84 -7.53
N ASP A 107 -3.17 10.29 -8.13
CA ASP A 107 -4.45 11.00 -8.25
C ASP A 107 -5.06 11.31 -6.87
N TRP A 108 -4.96 10.39 -5.92
CA TRP A 108 -5.43 10.65 -4.56
C TRP A 108 -4.65 11.79 -3.89
N MET A 109 -3.31 11.82 -4.02
CA MET A 109 -2.48 12.88 -3.43
C MET A 109 -2.85 14.27 -3.95
N VAL A 110 -3.29 14.35 -5.20
CA VAL A 110 -3.70 15.58 -5.87
C VAL A 110 -5.13 15.99 -5.50
N GLN A 111 -6.06 15.03 -5.38
CA GLN A 111 -7.49 15.31 -5.25
C GLN A 111 -8.09 15.15 -3.85
N ASP A 112 -7.30 14.77 -2.84
CA ASP A 112 -7.74 14.58 -1.44
C ASP A 112 -8.93 13.61 -1.28
N ARG A 113 -9.01 12.58 -2.15
CA ARG A 113 -10.14 11.63 -2.18
C ARG A 113 -10.02 10.52 -1.13
N ILE A 114 -10.08 10.86 0.16
CA ILE A 114 -9.82 9.96 1.30
C ILE A 114 -10.64 8.67 1.26
N ASN A 115 -11.93 8.73 0.89
CA ASN A 115 -12.78 7.53 0.86
C ASN A 115 -12.34 6.51 -0.21
N ASN A 116 -11.90 6.99 -1.38
CA ASN A 116 -11.43 6.12 -2.45
C ASN A 116 -10.05 5.53 -2.12
N ALA A 117 -9.15 6.35 -1.55
CA ALA A 117 -7.86 5.92 -0.99
C ALA A 117 -8.01 4.72 -0.06
N ARG A 118 -8.94 4.80 0.88
CA ARG A 118 -9.16 3.72 1.85
C ARG A 118 -9.54 2.40 1.20
N HIS A 119 -10.50 2.42 0.28
CA HIS A 119 -10.99 1.20 -0.36
C HIS A 119 -9.86 0.50 -1.13
N GLN A 120 -9.04 1.28 -1.83
CA GLN A 120 -7.94 0.76 -2.63
C GLN A 120 -6.74 0.32 -1.78
N VAL A 121 -6.45 1.01 -0.67
CA VAL A 121 -5.45 0.53 0.31
C VAL A 121 -5.90 -0.80 0.92
N GLU A 122 -7.20 -0.96 1.22
CA GLU A 122 -7.75 -2.22 1.72
C GLU A 122 -7.67 -3.35 0.69
N GLU A 123 -7.91 -3.03 -0.58
CA GLU A 123 -7.70 -3.97 -1.67
C GLU A 123 -6.22 -4.38 -1.83
N ALA A 124 -5.30 -3.41 -1.73
CA ALA A 124 -3.86 -3.65 -1.76
C ALA A 124 -3.39 -4.54 -0.60
N ILE A 125 -3.93 -4.32 0.61
CA ILE A 125 -3.69 -5.19 1.79
C ILE A 125 -4.10 -6.62 1.46
N ARG A 126 -5.34 -6.83 1.02
CA ARG A 126 -5.88 -8.16 0.74
C ARG A 126 -5.07 -8.90 -0.33
N ARG A 127 -4.70 -8.20 -1.40
CA ARG A 127 -3.90 -8.76 -2.50
C ARG A 127 -2.47 -9.08 -2.03
N THR A 128 -1.85 -8.21 -1.25
CA THR A 128 -0.49 -8.43 -0.70
C THR A 128 -0.47 -9.61 0.27
N GLU A 129 -1.44 -9.70 1.17
CA GLU A 129 -1.61 -10.85 2.08
C GLU A 129 -1.78 -12.16 1.31
N TYR A 130 -2.59 -12.16 0.26
CA TYR A 130 -2.79 -13.34 -0.58
C TYR A 130 -1.47 -13.82 -1.19
N ILE A 131 -0.67 -12.92 -1.79
CA ILE A 131 0.61 -13.31 -2.40
C ILE A 131 1.62 -13.77 -1.35
N ILE A 132 1.75 -13.09 -0.22
CA ILE A 132 2.64 -13.53 0.87
C ILE A 132 2.27 -14.95 1.32
N ASN A 133 0.97 -15.21 1.50
CA ASN A 133 0.49 -16.51 1.92
C ASN A 133 0.79 -17.61 0.87
N GLN A 134 0.65 -17.29 -0.42
CA GLN A 134 1.04 -18.20 -1.49
C GLN A 134 2.55 -18.49 -1.48
N LEU A 135 3.39 -17.46 -1.32
CA LEU A 135 4.85 -17.63 -1.23
C LEU A 135 5.25 -18.48 -0.01
N GLN A 136 4.57 -18.33 1.12
CA GLN A 136 4.83 -19.10 2.34
C GLN A 136 4.44 -20.58 2.23
N HIS A 137 3.43 -20.90 1.41
CA HIS A 137 2.91 -22.26 1.23
C HIS A 137 3.47 -23.00 0.00
N MET A 138 4.28 -22.35 -0.82
CA MET A 138 5.18 -23.04 -1.76
C MET A 138 6.31 -23.75 -1.03
#